data_AF-A0A967I2G3-F1
#
_entry.id   AF-A0A967I2G3-F1
#
_cell.length_a   1.000
_cell.length_b   1.000
_cell.length_c   1.000
_cell.angle_alpha   90.00
_cell.angle_beta   90.00
_cell.angle_gamma   90.00
#
_symmetry.space_group_name_H-M   'P 1'
#
loop_
_entity.id
_entity.type
_entity.pdbx_description
1 polymer ?
#
loop_
_entity_poly.entity_id
_entity_poly.type
_entity_poly.pdbx_seq_one_letter_code
_entity_poly.pdbx_strand_id
1 'polypeptide(L)'
;MSMEKPRNPVIVHFCEALMRKKGLELTDEKQEAELDRMYSLYESMLGRRMVETLPEEKKAKYMEILRDLGQLDLQKIEEIFGDGISDPAAIMKETLEEFSDIYLENR
;
A
#
# COMPACT_ATOMS: atom_id res chain seq x y z
N MET A 1 3.49 11.67 -21.71
CA MET A 1 2.40 12.04 -20.79
C MET A 1 2.41 11.01 -19.68
N SER A 2 2.80 11.39 -18.46
CA SER A 2 2.67 10.51 -17.31
C SER A 2 1.17 10.28 -17.12
N MET A 3 0.68 9.07 -17.34
CA MET A 3 -0.66 8.73 -16.90
C MET A 3 -0.56 8.64 -15.37
N GLU A 4 -0.95 9.70 -14.67
CA GLU A 4 -1.18 9.61 -13.23
C GLU A 4 -2.11 8.42 -13.01
N LYS A 5 -1.59 7.37 -12.34
CA LYS A 5 -2.44 6.28 -11.91
C LYS A 5 -3.46 6.89 -10.94
N PRO A 6 -4.76 6.66 -11.12
CA PRO A 6 -5.76 7.22 -10.22
C PRO A 6 -5.49 6.68 -8.80
N ARG A 7 -5.19 7.59 -7.86
CA ARG A 7 -5.06 7.25 -6.44
C ARG A 7 -6.42 6.82 -5.90
N ASN A 8 -6.43 5.86 -4.98
CA ASN A 8 -7.67 5.47 -4.31
C ASN A 8 -8.17 6.65 -3.44
N PRO A 9 -9.39 7.16 -3.66
CA PRO A 9 -9.92 8.31 -2.91
C PRO A 9 -9.97 8.08 -1.40
N VAL A 10 -10.19 6.84 -0.94
CA VAL A 10 -10.25 6.50 0.49
C VAL A 10 -8.88 6.72 1.16
N ILE A 11 -7.81 6.26 0.52
CA ILE A 11 -6.44 6.41 1.02
C ILE A 11 -6.05 7.89 0.99
N VAL A 12 -6.41 8.62 -0.07
CA VAL A 12 -6.15 10.07 -0.16
C VAL A 12 -6.79 10.82 1.00
N HIS A 13 -8.08 10.63 1.24
CA HIS A 13 -8.79 11.29 2.33
C HIS A 13 -8.21 10.92 3.71
N PHE A 14 -7.76 9.68 3.87
CA PHE A 14 -7.09 9.24 5.09
C PHE A 14 -5.76 9.98 5.32
N CYS A 15 -4.91 10.07 4.30
CA CYS A 15 -3.64 10.81 4.36
C CYS A 15 -3.86 12.29 4.67
N GLU A 16 -4.82 12.94 4.00
CA GLU A 16 -5.19 14.33 4.29
C GLU A 16 -5.63 14.52 5.75
N ALA A 17 -6.43 13.59 6.29
CA ALA A 17 -6.87 13.65 7.69
C ALA A 17 -5.68 13.53 8.66
N LEU A 18 -4.70 12.67 8.36
CA LEU A 18 -3.47 12.55 9.14
C LEU A 18 -2.60 13.81 9.08
N MET A 19 -2.45 14.42 7.90
CA MET A 19 -1.73 15.69 7.74
C MET A 19 -2.37 16.82 8.58
N ARG A 20 -3.71 16.93 8.54
CA ARG A 20 -4.46 17.89 9.37
C ARG A 20 -4.25 17.61 10.86
N LYS A 21 -4.29 16.34 11.28
CA LYS A 21 -4.04 15.92 12.67
C LYS A 21 -2.62 16.23 13.13
N LYS A 22 -1.63 16.12 12.24
CA LYS A 22 -0.22 16.48 12.51
C LYS A 22 0.00 17.99 12.60
N GLY A 23 -0.97 18.81 12.18
CA GLY A 23 -0.89 20.27 12.23
C GLY A 23 0.11 20.85 11.22
N LEU A 24 0.31 20.17 10.09
CA LEU A 24 1.26 20.60 9.07
C LEU A 24 0.74 21.84 8.33
N GLU A 25 1.40 22.98 8.52
CA GLU A 25 1.19 24.18 7.69
C GLU A 25 2.07 24.07 6.44
N LEU A 26 1.55 23.43 5.40
CA LEU A 26 2.23 23.25 4.12
C LEU A 26 1.56 24.10 3.03
N THR A 27 2.36 24.64 2.13
CA THR A 27 1.88 25.21 0.85
C THR A 27 1.28 24.11 -0.02
N ASP A 28 0.39 24.44 -0.94
CA ASP A 28 -0.29 23.46 -1.80
C ASP A 28 0.69 22.49 -2.49
N GLU A 29 1.81 23.00 -3.03
CA GLU A 29 2.86 22.17 -3.64
C GLU A 29 3.51 21.18 -2.64
N LYS A 30 3.73 21.61 -1.40
CA LYS A 30 4.29 20.74 -0.36
C LYS A 30 3.25 19.76 0.18
N GLN A 31 1.96 20.13 0.17
CA GLN A 31 0.88 19.22 0.53
C GLN A 31 0.80 18.07 -0.46
N GLU A 32 0.86 18.38 -1.76
CA GLU A 32 0.82 17.35 -2.81
C GLU A 32 2.02 16.41 -2.73
N ALA A 33 3.24 16.96 -2.56
CA ALA A 33 4.45 16.16 -2.41
C ALA A 33 4.41 15.26 -1.15
N GLU A 34 3.86 15.77 -0.05
CA GLU A 34 3.69 14.99 1.18
C GLU A 34 2.62 13.91 1.01
N LEU A 35 1.50 14.23 0.34
CA LEU A 35 0.45 13.26 0.01
C LEU A 35 1.00 12.12 -0.85
N ASP A 36 1.82 12.42 -1.86
CA ASP A 36 2.49 11.43 -2.70
C ASP A 36 3.40 10.50 -1.91
N ARG A 37 4.19 11.09 -1.00
CA ARG A 37 5.08 10.35 -0.12
C ARG A 37 4.30 9.42 0.81
N MET A 38 3.24 9.94 1.42
CA MET A 38 2.36 9.18 2.31
C MET A 38 1.68 8.03 1.57
N TYR A 39 1.14 8.30 0.39
CA TYR A 39 0.47 7.32 -0.45
C TYR A 39 1.43 6.19 -0.88
N SER A 40 2.63 6.55 -1.35
CA SER A 40 3.66 5.59 -1.76
C SER A 40 4.12 4.70 -0.60
N LEU A 41 4.26 5.28 0.60
CA LEU A 41 4.62 4.53 1.80
C LEU A 41 3.50 3.56 2.20
N TYR A 42 2.26 4.04 2.21
CA TYR A 42 1.10 3.20 2.50
C TYR A 42 0.98 2.03 1.52
N GLU A 43 1.09 2.26 0.20
CA GLU A 43 1.03 1.18 -0.80
C GLU A 43 2.15 0.15 -0.61
N SER A 44 3.35 0.62 -0.23
CA SER A 44 4.48 -0.27 0.06
C SER A 44 4.23 -1.13 1.29
N MET A 45 3.65 -0.56 2.35
CA MET A 45 3.27 -1.30 3.57
C MET A 45 2.17 -2.31 3.28
N LEU A 46 1.14 -1.90 2.55
CA LEU A 46 0.02 -2.77 2.15
C LEU A 46 0.51 -3.95 1.32
N GLY A 47 1.33 -3.69 0.30
CA GLY A 47 1.88 -4.74 -0.55
C GLY A 47 2.74 -5.74 0.23
N ARG A 48 3.57 -5.26 1.17
CA ARG A 48 4.34 -6.13 2.07
C ARG A 48 3.42 -7.02 2.91
N ARG A 49 2.43 -6.42 3.57
CA ARG A 49 1.51 -7.16 4.44
C ARG A 49 0.70 -8.20 3.67
N MET A 50 0.22 -7.84 2.48
CA MET A 50 -0.46 -8.78 1.58
C MET A 50 0.43 -10.02 1.31
N VAL A 51 1.71 -9.84 0.98
CA VAL A 51 2.65 -10.96 0.77
C VAL A 51 2.91 -11.77 2.04
N GLU A 52 3.02 -11.12 3.19
CA GLU A 52 3.26 -11.77 4.48
C GLU A 52 2.09 -12.64 4.94
N THR A 53 0.86 -12.21 4.63
CA THR A 53 -0.38 -12.92 5.00
C THR A 53 -0.77 -14.05 4.04
N LEU A 54 -0.08 -14.18 2.90
CA LEU A 54 -0.33 -15.29 1.98
C LEU A 54 -0.02 -16.63 2.66
N PRO A 55 -0.81 -17.69 2.37
CA PRO A 55 -0.44 -19.06 2.70
C PRO A 55 0.95 -19.39 2.15
N GLU A 56 1.75 -20.15 2.90
CA GLU A 56 3.15 -20.42 2.57
C GLU A 56 3.34 -20.96 1.14
N GLU A 57 2.44 -21.85 0.69
CA GLU A 57 2.46 -22.38 -0.68
C GLU A 57 2.27 -21.29 -1.74
N LYS A 58 1.34 -20.36 -1.50
CA LYS A 58 1.05 -19.24 -2.41
C LYS A 58 2.16 -18.20 -2.42
N LYS A 59 2.72 -17.92 -1.25
CA LYS A 59 3.89 -17.07 -1.09
C LYS A 59 5.10 -17.64 -1.83
N ALA A 60 5.34 -18.95 -1.73
CA ALA A 60 6.41 -19.63 -2.45
C ALA A 60 6.24 -19.49 -3.97
N LYS A 61 5.04 -19.74 -4.49
CA LYS A 61 4.70 -19.55 -5.91
C LYS A 61 4.91 -18.11 -6.38
N TYR A 62 4.48 -17.13 -5.57
CA TYR A 62 4.71 -15.72 -5.87
C TYR A 62 6.21 -15.40 -5.95
N MET A 63 7.01 -15.89 -5.01
CA MET A 63 8.45 -15.69 -5.00
C MET A 63 9.17 -16.37 -6.16
N GLU A 64 8.68 -17.50 -6.64
CA GLU A 64 9.20 -18.17 -7.84
C GLU A 64 9.01 -17.29 -9.09
N ILE A 65 7.81 -16.73 -9.27
CA ILE A 65 7.50 -15.78 -10.35
C ILE A 65 8.42 -14.55 -10.27
N LEU A 66 8.65 -14.00 -9.08
CA LEU A 66 9.52 -12.83 -8.93
C LEU A 66 11.02 -13.12 -9.17
N ARG A 67 11.46 -14.38 -9.02
CA ARG A 67 12.86 -14.77 -9.29
C ARG A 67 13.16 -14.90 -10.77
N ASP A 68 12.14 -15.19 -11.58
CA ASP A 68 12.25 -15.27 -13.03
C ASP A 68 11.21 -14.36 -13.70
N LEU A 69 11.62 -13.15 -14.08
CA LEU A 69 10.76 -12.20 -14.76
C LEU A 69 10.21 -12.72 -16.11
N GLY A 70 10.81 -13.77 -16.68
CA GLY A 70 10.26 -14.47 -17.85
C GLY A 70 8.97 -15.26 -17.55
N GLN A 71 8.67 -15.49 -16.27
CA GLN A 71 7.43 -16.10 -15.77
C GLN A 71 6.42 -15.06 -15.27
N LEU A 72 6.72 -13.76 -15.42
CA LEU A 72 5.83 -12.69 -14.94
C LEU A 72 4.49 -12.75 -15.66
N ASP A 73 3.48 -13.20 -14.92
CA ASP A 73 2.13 -13.41 -15.41
C ASP A 73 1.16 -12.76 -14.42
N LEU A 74 0.53 -11.67 -14.87
CA LEU A 74 -0.38 -10.89 -14.04
C LEU A 74 -1.65 -11.66 -13.67
N GLN A 75 -2.11 -12.59 -14.51
CA GLN A 75 -3.28 -13.41 -14.19
C GLN A 75 -2.96 -14.38 -13.06
N LYS A 76 -1.79 -15.03 -13.10
CA LYS A 76 -1.34 -15.90 -12.01
C LYS A 76 -1.12 -15.15 -10.70
N ILE A 77 -0.60 -13.92 -10.78
CA ILE A 77 -0.46 -13.06 -9.60
C ILE A 77 -1.85 -12.74 -9.03
N GLU A 78 -2.82 -12.38 -9.87
CA GLU A 78 -4.19 -12.13 -9.45
C GLU A 78 -4.83 -13.36 -8.79
N GLU A 79 -4.63 -14.56 -9.34
CA GLU A 79 -5.10 -15.83 -8.73
C GLU A 79 -4.45 -16.10 -7.36
N ILE A 80 -3.12 -15.89 -7.26
CA ILE A 80 -2.37 -16.08 -6.01
C ILE A 80 -2.95 -15.20 -4.90
N PHE A 81 -3.16 -13.91 -5.17
CA PHE A 81 -3.64 -12.97 -4.16
C PHE A 81 -5.16 -13.07 -3.96
N GLY A 82 -5.94 -13.25 -5.03
CA GLY A 82 -7.40 -13.32 -5.00
C GLY A 82 -7.92 -14.46 -4.13
N ASP A 83 -7.33 -15.64 -4.25
CA ASP A 83 -7.70 -16.79 -3.43
C ASP A 83 -6.82 -16.90 -2.16
N GLY A 84 -5.75 -16.10 -2.07
CA GLY A 84 -4.72 -16.22 -1.02
C GLY A 84 -4.97 -15.32 0.18
N ILE A 85 -5.70 -14.22 -0.01
CA ILE A 85 -6.04 -13.30 1.06
C ILE A 85 -7.40 -13.66 1.62
N SER A 86 -7.42 -14.11 2.88
CA SER A 86 -8.65 -14.53 3.58
C SER A 86 -9.51 -13.36 4.06
N ASP A 87 -8.89 -12.25 4.49
CA ASP A 87 -9.59 -11.04 4.94
C ASP A 87 -8.85 -9.77 4.46
N PRO A 88 -9.14 -9.29 3.23
CA PRO A 88 -8.53 -8.08 2.71
C PRO A 88 -8.84 -6.83 3.54
N ALA A 89 -10.01 -6.79 4.19
CA ALA A 89 -10.45 -5.64 4.97
C ALA A 89 -9.64 -5.53 6.28
N ALA A 90 -9.36 -6.66 6.94
CA ALA A 90 -8.49 -6.68 8.11
C ALA A 90 -7.07 -6.21 7.76
N ILE A 91 -6.49 -6.71 6.67
CA ILE A 91 -5.15 -6.29 6.20
C ILE A 91 -5.12 -4.78 5.95
N MET A 92 -6.11 -4.25 5.26
CA MET A 92 -6.20 -2.81 4.97
C MET A 92 -6.30 -2.01 6.27
N LYS A 93 -7.17 -2.43 7.20
CA LYS A 93 -7.36 -1.76 8.49
C LYS A 93 -6.07 -1.73 9.30
N GLU A 94 -5.43 -2.87 9.51
CA GLU A 94 -4.20 -2.94 10.31
C GLU A 94 -3.05 -2.17 9.65
N THR A 95 -2.99 -2.14 8.32
CA THR A 95 -1.99 -1.32 7.60
C THR A 95 -2.23 0.17 7.82
N LEU A 96 -3.49 0.63 7.78
CA LEU A 96 -3.84 2.03 8.06
C LEU A 96 -3.51 2.42 9.50
N GLU A 97 -3.78 1.53 10.46
CA GLU A 97 -3.44 1.74 11.88
C GLU A 97 -1.92 1.89 12.05
N GLU A 98 -1.13 0.92 11.59
CA GLU A 98 0.34 0.97 11.66
C GLU A 98 0.91 2.20 10.95
N PHE A 99 0.41 2.50 9.75
CA PHE A 99 0.85 3.68 9.00
C PHE A 99 0.54 4.98 9.74
N SER A 100 -0.62 5.07 10.41
CA SER A 100 -0.98 6.23 11.21
C SER A 100 -0.04 6.43 12.41
N ASP A 101 0.33 5.34 13.08
CA ASP A 101 1.24 5.36 14.22
C ASP A 101 2.63 5.83 13.76
N ILE A 102 3.19 5.20 12.72
CA ILE A 102 4.47 5.58 12.13
C ILE A 102 4.50 7.05 11.72
N TYR A 103 3.43 7.53 11.07
CA TYR A 103 3.38 8.89 10.56
C TYR A 103 3.30 9.95 11.68
N LEU A 104 2.61 9.62 12.77
CA LEU A 104 2.41 10.53 13.91
C LEU A 104 3.56 10.45 14.94
N GLU A 105 4.23 9.29 15.07
CA GLU A 105 5.31 9.07 16.03
C GLU A 105 6.68 9.58 15.54
N ASN A 106 6.96 9.55 14.23
CA ASN A 106 8.20 10.09 13.68
C ASN A 106 8.23 11.62 13.80
N ARG A 107 8.87 12.10 14.89
CA ARG A 107 9.23 13.49 15.18
C ARG A 107 10.63 13.84 14.70
#